data_AF-A0AB35NFL4-F1
#
_entry.id   AF-A0AB35NFL4-F1
#
_cell.length_a   1.000
_cell.length_b   1.000
_cell.length_c   1.000
_cell.angle_alpha   90.00
_cell.angle_beta   90.00
_cell.angle_gamma   90.00
#
_symmetry.space_group_name_H-M   'P 1'
#
loop_
_entity.id
_entity.type
_entity.pdbx_description
1 polymer ?
#
loop_
_entity_poly.entity_id
_entity_poly.type
_entity_poly.pdbx_seq_one_letter_code
_entity_poly.pdbx_strand_id
1 'polypeptide(L)'
;MKNVLKVGIISSMLILGMGHATAGVYSSSQVIESQQYQFNKQQVLSFVNNADVQSKLVELGVSPADAEKRIANMTSEELAALNAQLNDMPAGGVIGTVITVLVVVAVLDLMGLTDVYPFIRPIGR
;
A
#
# COMPACT_ATOMS: atom_id res chain seq x y z
N MET A 1 34.22 46.53 38.43
CA MET A 1 34.39 45.06 38.29
C MET A 1 33.08 44.25 38.25
N LYS A 2 31.90 44.80 38.60
CA LYS A 2 30.63 44.03 38.59
C LYS A 2 29.99 43.87 37.19
N ASN A 3 30.37 44.71 36.23
CA ASN A 3 29.78 44.71 34.88
C ASN A 3 30.52 43.78 33.91
N VAL A 4 31.83 43.56 34.12
CA VAL A 4 32.64 42.62 33.31
C VAL A 4 32.29 41.16 33.58
N LEU A 5 31.85 40.83 34.80
CA LEU A 5 31.37 39.49 35.17
C LEU A 5 30.02 39.15 34.48
N LYS A 6 29.13 40.15 34.33
CA LYS A 6 27.84 39.98 33.64
C LYS A 6 28.02 39.81 32.13
N VAL A 7 28.98 40.52 31.54
CA VAL A 7 29.30 40.42 30.10
C VAL A 7 29.91 39.06 29.75
N GLY A 8 30.72 38.48 30.65
CA GLY A 8 31.28 37.13 30.46
C GLY A 8 30.23 36.02 30.42
N ILE A 9 29.20 36.09 31.26
CA ILE A 9 28.13 35.08 31.33
C ILE A 9 27.20 35.15 30.11
N ILE A 10 26.92 36.37 29.61
CA ILE A 10 26.07 36.56 28.41
C ILE A 10 26.81 36.07 27.15
N SER A 11 28.13 36.25 27.07
CA SER A 11 28.94 35.78 25.93
C SER A 11 29.01 34.24 25.85
N SER A 12 29.03 33.56 26.99
CA SER A 12 29.05 32.09 27.04
C SER A 12 27.74 31.44 26.61
N MET A 13 26.61 32.15 26.67
CA MET A 13 25.28 31.64 26.30
C MET A 13 24.99 31.76 24.80
N LEU A 14 25.79 32.54 24.05
CA LEU A 14 25.65 32.71 22.60
C LEU A 14 26.30 31.55 21.80
N ILE A 15 27.26 30.84 22.39
CA ILE A 15 28.03 29.79 21.71
C ILE A 15 27.31 28.43 21.75
N LEU A 16 26.44 28.18 22.74
CA LEU A 16 25.66 26.94 22.85
C LEU A 16 24.38 26.90 22.00
N GLY A 17 24.06 27.99 21.28
CA GLY A 17 22.84 28.09 20.45
C GLY A 17 22.99 27.54 19.02
N MET A 18 24.20 27.14 18.60
CA MET A 18 24.43 26.56 17.28
C MET A 18 24.07 25.07 17.29
N GLY A 19 22.78 24.77 17.31
CA GLY A 19 22.27 23.44 17.00
C GLY A 19 22.71 23.06 15.58
N HIS A 20 23.54 22.04 15.48
CA HIS A 20 23.99 21.50 14.20
C HIS A 20 22.77 20.88 13.50
N ALA A 21 22.16 21.60 12.56
CA ALA A 21 21.18 21.02 11.66
C ALA A 21 21.96 20.13 10.67
N THR A 22 22.09 18.85 10.99
CA THR A 22 22.60 17.87 10.04
C THR A 22 21.55 17.66 8.96
N ALA A 23 21.64 18.43 7.88
CA ALA A 23 20.92 18.13 6.65
C ALA A 23 21.55 16.88 6.04
N GLY A 24 21.03 15.72 6.41
CA GLY A 24 21.33 14.48 5.71
C GLY A 24 20.92 14.65 4.25
N VAL A 25 21.87 14.48 3.33
CA VAL A 25 21.59 14.33 1.91
C VAL A 25 20.84 13.01 1.73
N TYR A 26 19.51 13.07 1.81
CA TYR A 26 18.67 11.97 1.34
C TYR A 26 18.69 12.03 -0.18
N SER A 27 19.24 11.00 -0.81
CA SER A 27 19.14 10.85 -2.26
C SER A 27 17.65 10.73 -2.64
N SER A 28 17.22 11.32 -3.76
CA SER A 28 15.84 11.18 -4.24
C SER A 28 15.43 9.71 -4.34
N SER A 29 16.36 8.80 -4.64
CA SER A 29 16.17 7.36 -4.64
C SER A 29 15.80 6.79 -3.26
N GLN A 30 16.47 7.22 -2.18
CA GLN A 30 16.12 6.80 -0.81
C GLN A 30 14.73 7.29 -0.38
N VAL A 31 14.36 8.50 -0.80
CA VAL A 31 13.01 9.02 -0.53
C VAL A 31 11.97 8.21 -1.30
N ILE A 32 12.20 7.93 -2.59
CA ILE A 32 11.30 7.14 -3.43
C ILE A 32 11.13 5.71 -2.88
N GLU A 33 12.21 5.03 -2.47
CA GLU A 33 12.12 3.68 -1.87
C GLU A 33 11.30 3.68 -0.57
N SER A 34 11.54 4.66 0.31
CA SER A 34 10.77 4.78 1.55
C SER A 34 9.30 5.08 1.29
N GLN A 35 9.00 5.86 0.26
CA GLN A 35 7.64 6.24 -0.12
C GLN A 35 6.90 5.06 -0.78
N GLN A 36 7.59 4.28 -1.60
CA GLN A 36 7.07 3.03 -2.17
C GLN A 36 6.76 2.00 -1.08
N TYR A 37 7.61 1.87 -0.07
CA TYR A 37 7.34 1.00 1.08
C TYR A 37 6.04 1.40 1.81
N GLN A 38 5.89 2.69 2.13
CA GLN A 38 4.68 3.18 2.78
C GLN A 38 3.43 3.00 1.92
N PHE A 39 3.53 3.26 0.61
CA PHE A 39 2.45 3.04 -0.33
C PHE A 39 2.02 1.57 -0.39
N ASN A 40 2.98 0.66 -0.55
CA ASN A 40 2.72 -0.79 -0.54
C ASN A 40 2.05 -1.22 0.77
N LYS A 41 2.48 -0.65 1.91
CA LYS A 41 1.93 -0.97 3.24
C LYS A 41 0.49 -0.54 3.35
N GLN A 42 0.20 0.69 2.92
CA GLN A 42 -1.13 1.27 2.90
C GLN A 42 -2.09 0.43 2.04
N GLN A 43 -1.61 -0.05 0.88
CA GLN A 43 -2.42 -0.86 -0.04
C GLN A 43 -2.77 -2.23 0.56
N VAL A 44 -1.79 -2.91 1.17
CA VAL A 44 -2.02 -4.21 1.83
C VAL A 44 -2.94 -4.04 3.05
N LEU A 45 -2.77 -2.98 3.86
CA LEU A 45 -3.65 -2.69 4.99
C LEU A 45 -5.09 -2.38 4.55
N SER A 46 -5.25 -1.63 3.45
CA SER A 46 -6.57 -1.37 2.86
C SER A 46 -7.23 -2.66 2.39
N PHE A 47 -6.47 -3.55 1.77
CA PHE A 47 -6.97 -4.85 1.32
C PHE A 47 -7.46 -5.71 2.50
N VAL A 48 -6.64 -5.86 3.55
CA VAL A 48 -7.00 -6.62 4.76
C VAL A 48 -8.16 -5.99 5.54
N ASN A 49 -8.34 -4.67 5.43
CA ASN A 49 -9.47 -3.99 6.05
C ASN A 49 -10.82 -4.19 5.34
N ASN A 50 -10.86 -4.80 4.16
CA ASN A 50 -12.13 -5.12 3.50
C ASN A 50 -12.93 -6.13 4.34
N ALA A 51 -14.24 -5.86 4.51
CA ALA A 51 -15.13 -6.70 5.33
C ALA A 51 -15.15 -8.17 4.86
N ASP A 52 -15.14 -8.40 3.54
CA ASP A 52 -15.08 -9.74 2.95
C ASP A 52 -13.78 -10.47 3.32
N VAL A 53 -12.65 -9.76 3.29
CA VAL A 53 -11.33 -10.30 3.64
C VAL A 53 -11.25 -10.60 5.14
N GLN A 54 -11.75 -9.69 5.99
CA GLN A 54 -11.81 -9.93 7.44
C GLN A 54 -12.68 -11.15 7.78
N SER A 55 -13.86 -11.26 7.17
CA SER A 55 -14.74 -12.43 7.37
C SER A 55 -14.03 -13.71 6.96
N LYS A 56 -13.28 -13.71 5.86
CA LYS A 56 -12.52 -14.88 5.41
C LYS A 56 -11.36 -15.21 6.34
N LEU A 57 -10.64 -14.20 6.83
CA LEU A 57 -9.56 -14.39 7.81
C LEU A 57 -10.10 -15.01 9.10
N VAL A 58 -11.25 -14.55 9.59
CA VAL A 58 -11.91 -15.11 10.77
C VAL A 58 -12.37 -16.54 10.53
N GLU A 59 -12.92 -16.85 9.35
CA GLU A 59 -13.27 -18.22 8.94
C GLU A 59 -12.05 -19.16 8.95
N LEU A 60 -10.88 -18.63 8.58
CA LEU A 60 -9.59 -19.34 8.63
C LEU A 60 -8.96 -19.37 10.04
N GLY A 61 -9.62 -18.82 11.07
CA GLY A 61 -9.14 -18.78 12.45
C GLY A 61 -8.11 -17.69 12.74
N VAL A 62 -7.94 -16.71 11.85
CA VAL A 62 -7.01 -15.59 12.01
C VAL A 62 -7.78 -14.34 12.41
N SER A 63 -7.39 -13.71 13.53
CA SER A 63 -8.01 -12.44 13.92
C SER A 63 -7.50 -11.30 13.02
N PRO A 64 -8.35 -10.33 12.63
CA PRO A 64 -7.93 -9.18 11.82
C PRO A 64 -6.80 -8.38 12.50
N ALA A 65 -6.86 -8.23 13.82
CA ALA A 65 -5.84 -7.53 14.59
C ALA A 65 -4.47 -8.22 14.55
N ASP A 66 -4.43 -9.55 14.52
CA ASP A 66 -3.17 -10.30 14.40
C ASP A 66 -2.61 -10.22 12.97
N ALA A 67 -3.48 -10.20 11.96
CA ALA A 67 -3.07 -9.99 10.56
C ALA A 67 -2.42 -8.60 10.38
N GLU A 68 -3.03 -7.54 10.94
CA GLU A 68 -2.48 -6.19 10.90
C GLU A 68 -1.13 -6.09 11.61
N LYS A 69 -0.98 -6.71 12.79
CA LYS A 69 0.30 -6.77 13.50
C LYS A 69 1.39 -7.47 12.69
N ARG A 70 1.04 -8.53 11.96
CA ARG A 70 1.98 -9.22 11.06
C ARG A 70 2.45 -8.31 9.94
N ILE A 71 1.52 -7.63 9.27
CA ILE A 71 1.84 -6.67 8.19
C ILE A 71 2.68 -5.50 8.73
N ALA A 72 2.38 -5.05 9.95
CA ALA A 72 3.13 -3.96 10.59
C ALA A 72 4.61 -4.33 10.85
N ASN A 73 4.89 -5.61 11.10
CA ASN A 73 6.22 -6.16 11.38
C ASN A 73 6.96 -6.67 10.13
N MET A 74 6.35 -6.66 8.94
CA MET A 74 6.98 -7.11 7.69
C MET A 74 8.04 -6.12 7.19
N THR A 75 9.12 -6.67 6.62
CA THR A 75 10.15 -5.87 5.94
C THR A 75 9.65 -5.35 4.59
N SER A 76 10.43 -4.46 3.97
CA SER A 76 10.13 -3.91 2.65
C SER A 76 9.99 -4.96 1.56
N GLU A 77 10.85 -5.98 1.60
CA GLU A 77 10.91 -7.04 0.60
C GLU A 77 9.73 -8.00 0.76
N GLU A 78 9.41 -8.39 2.00
CA GLU A 78 8.28 -9.27 2.32
C GLU A 78 6.95 -8.63 1.93
N LEU A 79 6.80 -7.34 2.21
CA LEU A 79 5.59 -6.60 1.88
C LEU A 79 5.43 -6.40 0.37
N ALA A 80 6.53 -6.18 -0.36
CA ALA A 80 6.52 -6.10 -1.82
C ALA A 80 6.15 -7.46 -2.44
N ALA A 81 6.70 -8.56 -1.93
CA ALA A 81 6.35 -9.91 -2.38
C ALA A 81 4.88 -10.25 -2.10
N LEU A 82 4.37 -9.85 -0.93
CA LEU A 82 2.95 -10.02 -0.59
C LEU A 82 2.05 -9.20 -1.52
N ASN A 83 2.37 -7.93 -1.78
CA ASN A 83 1.61 -7.09 -2.69
C ASN A 83 1.60 -7.67 -4.11
N ALA A 84 2.75 -8.19 -4.59
CA ALA A 84 2.83 -8.89 -5.86
C ALA A 84 1.90 -10.12 -5.92
N GLN A 85 1.89 -10.95 -4.88
CA GLN A 85 0.95 -12.08 -4.79
C GLN A 85 -0.51 -11.62 -4.76
N LEU A 86 -0.84 -10.58 -3.99
CA LEU A 86 -2.21 -10.07 -3.91
C LEU A 86 -2.72 -9.54 -5.26
N ASN A 87 -1.84 -8.95 -6.08
CA ASN A 87 -2.18 -8.51 -7.43
C ASN A 87 -2.31 -9.67 -8.43
N ASP A 88 -1.59 -10.78 -8.21
CA ASP A 88 -1.61 -11.95 -9.09
C ASP A 88 -2.79 -12.90 -8.74
N MET A 89 -3.33 -12.79 -7.52
CA MET A 89 -4.57 -13.47 -7.18
C MET A 89 -5.72 -12.92 -8.03
N PRO A 90 -6.56 -13.79 -8.62
CA PRO A 90 -7.79 -13.36 -9.25
C PRO A 90 -8.57 -12.50 -8.24
N ALA A 91 -9.06 -11.33 -8.65
CA ALA A 91 -9.84 -10.44 -7.80
C ALA A 91 -11.06 -11.22 -7.24
N GLY A 92 -10.88 -11.91 -6.11
CA GLY A 92 -11.74 -13.00 -5.65
C GLY A 92 -12.99 -12.52 -4.93
N GLY A 93 -13.41 -11.28 -5.18
CA GLY A 93 -14.64 -10.71 -4.66
C GLY A 93 -15.78 -10.79 -5.67
N VAL A 94 -16.98 -10.45 -5.21
CA VAL A 94 -18.20 -10.41 -6.04
C VAL A 94 -17.97 -9.62 -7.33
N ILE A 95 -17.25 -8.50 -7.25
CA ILE A 95 -16.95 -7.64 -8.41
C ILE A 95 -16.10 -8.40 -9.46
N GLY A 96 -15.05 -9.10 -9.04
CA GLY A 96 -14.21 -9.84 -9.97
C GLY A 96 -14.92 -11.04 -10.56
N THR A 97 -15.73 -11.76 -9.77
CA THR A 97 -16.59 -12.83 -10.30
C THR A 97 -17.59 -12.31 -11.33
N VAL A 98 -18.26 -11.19 -11.06
CA VAL A 98 -19.18 -10.56 -12.02
C VAL A 98 -18.45 -10.19 -13.31
N ILE A 99 -17.29 -9.53 -13.22
CA ILE A 99 -16.50 -9.16 -14.40
C ILE A 99 -16.08 -10.41 -15.19
N THR A 100 -15.59 -11.46 -14.53
CA THR A 100 -15.20 -12.71 -15.19
C THR A 100 -16.38 -13.34 -15.93
N VAL A 101 -17.55 -13.41 -15.30
CA VAL A 101 -18.75 -13.94 -15.96
C VAL A 101 -19.13 -13.09 -17.18
N LEU A 102 -19.09 -11.76 -17.07
CA LEU A 102 -19.35 -10.88 -18.23
C LEU A 102 -18.36 -11.12 -19.37
N VAL A 103 -17.06 -11.29 -19.07
CA VAL A 103 -16.03 -11.58 -20.08
C VAL A 103 -16.27 -12.93 -20.76
N VAL A 104 -16.57 -13.98 -19.98
CA VAL A 104 -16.88 -15.31 -20.52
C VAL A 104 -18.09 -15.24 -21.45
N VAL A 105 -19.18 -14.60 -21.02
CA VAL A 105 -20.38 -14.42 -21.85
C VAL A 105 -20.08 -13.60 -23.11
N ALA A 106 -19.26 -12.55 -23.02
CA ALA A 106 -18.87 -11.75 -24.19
C ALA A 106 -18.09 -12.58 -25.23
N VAL A 107 -17.20 -13.47 -24.79
CA VAL A 107 -16.48 -14.39 -25.68
C VAL A 107 -17.43 -15.39 -26.34
N LEU A 108 -18.38 -15.94 -25.57
CA LEU A 108 -19.40 -16.85 -26.12
C LEU A 108 -20.30 -16.17 -27.16
N ASP A 109 -20.60 -14.87 -26.97
CA ASP A 109 -21.35 -14.04 -27.90
C ASP A 109 -20.58 -13.80 -29.21
N LEU A 110 -19.28 -13.48 -29.12
CA LEU A 110 -18.40 -13.36 -30.29
C LEU A 110 -18.34 -14.66 -31.10
N MET A 111 -18.34 -15.82 -30.43
CA MET A 111 -18.39 -17.13 -31.08
C MET A 111 -19.76 -17.45 -31.69
N GLY A 112 -20.81 -16.69 -31.35
CA GLY A 112 -22.19 -16.92 -31.79
C GLY A 112 -22.89 -18.08 -31.07
N LEU A 113 -22.39 -18.46 -29.89
CA LEU A 113 -23.00 -19.49 -29.03
C LEU A 113 -24.10 -18.91 -28.14
N THR A 114 -24.04 -17.61 -27.84
CA THR A 114 -25.03 -16.86 -27.05
C THR A 114 -25.35 -15.53 -27.73
N ASP A 115 -26.45 -14.88 -27.35
CA ASP A 115 -26.84 -13.52 -27.79
C ASP A 115 -27.32 -12.75 -26.55
N VAL A 116 -26.36 -12.26 -25.76
CA VAL A 116 -26.61 -11.56 -24.48
C VAL A 116 -26.29 -10.07 -24.63
N TYR A 117 -25.31 -9.74 -25.46
CA TYR A 117 -24.85 -8.39 -25.74
C TYR A 117 -25.27 -7.98 -27.17
N PRO A 118 -26.36 -7.22 -27.34
CA PRO A 118 -26.91 -6.88 -28.66
C PRO A 118 -26.00 -6.00 -29.53
N PHE A 119 -24.91 -5.50 -28.97
CA PHE A 119 -23.89 -4.71 -29.66
C PHE A 119 -22.68 -5.54 -30.13
N ILE A 120 -22.56 -6.80 -29.70
CA ILE A 120 -21.52 -7.72 -30.17
C ILE A 120 -22.01 -8.41 -31.44
N ARG A 121 -21.18 -8.39 -32.49
CA ARG A 121 -21.47 -9.09 -33.75
C ARG A 121 -20.65 -10.38 -33.79
N PRO A 122 -21.27 -11.55 -34.02
CA PRO A 122 -20.54 -12.81 -34.13
C PRO A 122 -19.56 -12.80 -35.32
N ILE A 123 -18.35 -13.31 -35.13
CA ILE A 123 -17.29 -13.28 -36.15
C ILE A 123 -17.49 -14.33 -37.26
N GLY A 124 -18.31 -15.35 -37.01
CA GLY A 124 -18.57 -16.46 -37.92
C GLY A 124 -19.80 -16.30 -38.82
N ARG A 125 -20.33 -15.09 -38.98
CA ARG A 125 -21.51 -14.79 -39.81
C ARG A 125 -21.27 -13.63 -40.76
#